data_AF-A0A6A6N6N2-F1
#
_entry.id   AF-A0A6A6N6N2-F1
#
_cell.length_a   1.000
_cell.length_b   1.000
_cell.length_c   1.000
_cell.angle_alpha   90.00
_cell.angle_beta   90.00
_cell.angle_gamma   90.00
#
_symmetry.space_group_name_H-M   'P 1'
#
loop_
_entity.id
_entity.type
_entity.pdbx_description
1 polymer ?
#
loop_
_entity_poly.entity_id
_entity_poly.type
_entity_poly.pdbx_seq_one_letter_code
_entity_poly.pdbx_strand_id
1 'polypeptide(L)'
;MLLGSANAADVHSLAKSALGATTLQGGEVTKKMAELMMGKAADVVQTLTDCSQNYNVAMDKIKFATAALEAKVFNDVKVGITTAMTEAQSCEDGFKGASPMTADNTKFSQLCSISLSIAELAKN
;
A
#
# COMPACT_ATOMS: atom_id res chain seq x y z
N MET A 1 -18.14 3.86 -27.49
CA MET A 1 -18.49 3.43 -26.12
C MET A 1 -18.20 4.61 -25.21
N LEU A 2 -19.24 5.33 -24.78
CA LEU A 2 -19.13 6.40 -23.80
C LEU A 2 -18.92 5.74 -22.44
N LEU A 3 -17.70 5.81 -21.90
CA LEU A 3 -17.57 5.90 -20.46
C LEU A 3 -18.34 7.17 -20.09
N GLY A 4 -19.49 7.02 -19.43
CA GLY A 4 -20.29 8.15 -18.95
C GLY A 4 -19.38 9.13 -18.21
N SER A 5 -19.57 10.43 -18.42
CA SER A 5 -18.74 11.48 -17.84
C SER A 5 -18.75 11.42 -16.32
N ALA A 6 -17.85 10.63 -15.74
CA ALA A 6 -17.58 10.67 -14.30
C ALA A 6 -17.06 12.07 -13.99
N ASN A 7 -17.71 12.76 -13.06
CA ASN A 7 -17.25 14.08 -12.66
C ASN A 7 -16.07 13.93 -11.68
N ALA A 8 -15.30 15.01 -11.47
CA ALA A 8 -14.13 14.98 -10.60
C ALA A 8 -14.45 14.54 -9.15
N ALA A 9 -15.67 14.79 -8.64
CA ALA A 9 -16.08 14.36 -7.31
C ALA A 9 -16.30 12.83 -7.23
N ASP A 10 -16.79 12.22 -8.30
CA ASP A 10 -16.94 10.76 -8.40
C ASP A 10 -15.55 10.10 -8.41
N VAL A 11 -14.61 10.64 -9.20
CA VAL A 11 -13.24 10.12 -9.30
C VAL A 11 -12.47 10.33 -7.99
N HIS A 12 -12.67 11.47 -7.32
CA HIS A 12 -12.07 11.72 -6.01
C HIS A 12 -12.59 10.75 -4.93
N SER A 13 -13.90 10.49 -4.90
CA SER A 13 -14.49 9.50 -4.00
C SER A 13 -13.95 8.10 -4.28
N LEU A 14 -13.79 7.74 -5.55
CA LEU A 14 -13.19 6.46 -5.96
C LEU A 14 -11.72 6.34 -5.55
N ALA A 15 -10.92 7.42 -5.68
CA ALA A 15 -9.53 7.45 -5.22
C ALA A 15 -9.44 7.20 -3.70
N LYS A 16 -10.35 7.81 -2.93
CA LYS A 16 -10.45 7.59 -1.47
C LYS A 16 -10.83 6.14 -1.14
N SER A 17 -11.77 5.55 -1.86
CA SER A 17 -12.12 4.13 -1.70
C SER A 17 -10.96 3.19 -2.03
N ALA A 18 -10.19 3.48 -3.08
CA ALA A 18 -9.02 2.70 -3.45
C ALA A 18 -7.92 2.76 -2.37
N LEU A 19 -7.65 3.94 -1.81
CA LEU A 19 -6.75 4.08 -0.65
C LEU A 19 -7.27 3.35 0.59
N GLY A 20 -8.59 3.33 0.81
CA GLY A 20 -9.22 2.52 1.85
C GLY A 20 -8.98 1.02 1.67
N ALA A 21 -9.14 0.51 0.45
CA ALA A 21 -8.83 -0.90 0.14
C ALA A 21 -7.34 -1.23 0.31
N THR A 22 -6.46 -0.30 -0.06
CA THR A 22 -5.01 -0.42 0.15
C THR A 22 -4.66 -0.49 1.63
N THR A 23 -5.31 0.35 2.46
CA THR A 23 -5.19 0.34 3.93
C THR A 23 -5.61 -1.01 4.51
N LEU A 24 -6.75 -1.55 4.08
CA LEU A 24 -7.22 -2.86 4.53
C LEU A 24 -6.24 -3.97 4.17
N GLN A 25 -5.73 -3.99 2.94
CA GLN A 25 -4.74 -4.98 2.53
C GLN A 25 -3.46 -4.88 3.36
N GLY A 26 -2.96 -3.66 3.64
CA GLY A 26 -1.79 -3.48 4.50
C GLY A 26 -2.02 -4.01 5.93
N GLY A 27 -3.24 -3.86 6.47
CA GLY A 27 -3.63 -4.48 7.74
C GLY A 27 -3.65 -6.02 7.70
N GLU A 28 -4.12 -6.62 6.60
CA GLU A 28 -4.05 -8.08 6.44
C GLU A 28 -2.61 -8.58 6.32
N VAL A 29 -1.73 -7.81 5.66
CA VAL A 29 -0.30 -8.12 5.57
C VAL A 29 0.35 -8.13 6.96
N THR A 30 0.13 -7.10 7.78
CA THR A 30 0.71 -7.05 9.14
C THR A 30 0.17 -8.16 10.04
N LYS A 31 -1.12 -8.49 9.93
CA LYS A 31 -1.70 -9.65 10.64
C LYS A 31 -1.03 -10.96 10.24
N LYS A 32 -0.87 -11.21 8.94
CA LYS A 32 -0.21 -12.43 8.43
C LYS A 32 1.24 -12.52 8.91
N MET A 33 1.97 -11.40 8.95
CA MET A 33 3.34 -11.39 9.50
C MET A 33 3.36 -11.82 10.97
N ALA A 34 2.45 -11.30 11.79
CA ALA A 34 2.36 -11.67 13.21
C ALA A 34 2.09 -13.18 13.38
N GLU A 35 1.20 -13.74 12.56
CA GLU A 35 0.93 -15.19 12.54
C GLU A 35 2.17 -16.00 12.13
N LEU A 36 2.91 -15.54 11.12
CA LEU A 36 4.12 -16.20 10.64
C LEU A 36 5.27 -16.14 11.64
N MET A 37 5.36 -15.13 12.50
CA MET A 37 6.39 -15.07 13.53
C MET A 37 6.25 -16.20 14.56
N MET A 38 5.05 -16.77 14.71
CA MET A 38 4.79 -17.89 15.62
C MET A 38 5.26 -19.21 14.99
N GLY A 39 6.48 -19.64 15.34
CA GLY A 39 7.00 -20.97 15.00
C GLY A 39 7.92 -21.05 13.77
N LYS A 40 8.52 -19.93 13.34
CA LYS A 40 9.58 -19.92 12.31
C LYS A 40 10.97 -19.90 12.92
N ALA A 41 11.97 -20.19 12.09
CA ALA A 41 13.39 -20.06 12.43
C ALA A 41 13.73 -18.59 12.75
N ALA A 42 14.74 -18.36 13.61
CA ALA A 42 15.06 -17.05 14.16
C ALA A 42 15.42 -15.99 13.09
N ASP A 43 16.07 -16.41 12.01
CA ASP A 43 16.42 -15.55 10.88
C ASP A 43 15.16 -15.07 10.13
N VAL A 44 14.19 -15.96 9.89
CA VAL A 44 12.91 -15.61 9.27
C VAL A 44 12.09 -14.68 10.18
N VAL A 45 12.12 -14.90 11.50
CA VAL A 45 11.44 -14.03 12.47
C VAL A 45 12.02 -12.62 12.45
N GLN A 46 13.35 -12.48 12.35
CA GLN A 46 13.98 -11.16 12.23
C GLN A 46 13.54 -10.46 10.94
N THR A 47 13.60 -11.15 9.79
CA THR A 47 13.16 -10.56 8.51
C THR A 47 11.68 -10.17 8.54
N LEU A 48 10.81 -10.98 9.15
CA LEU A 48 9.40 -10.63 9.34
C LEU A 48 9.23 -9.41 10.26
N THR A 49 10.10 -9.24 11.25
CA THR A 49 10.08 -8.08 12.16
C THR A 49 10.44 -6.81 11.42
N ASP A 50 11.50 -6.86 10.60
CA ASP A 50 11.93 -5.75 9.75
C ASP A 50 10.83 -5.42 8.72
N CYS A 51 10.23 -6.44 8.11
CA CYS A 51 9.08 -6.26 7.20
C CYS A 51 7.88 -5.59 7.89
N SER A 52 7.60 -5.93 9.15
CA SER A 52 6.52 -5.29 9.93
C SER A 52 6.81 -3.81 10.16
N GLN A 53 8.08 -3.44 10.40
CA GLN A 53 8.49 -2.03 10.50
C GLN A 53 8.29 -1.28 9.18
N ASN A 54 8.69 -1.88 8.05
CA ASN A 54 8.46 -1.32 6.72
C ASN A 54 6.95 -1.11 6.48
N TYR A 55 6.11 -2.07 6.86
CA TYR A 55 4.66 -1.92 6.71
C TYR A 55 4.05 -0.88 7.64
N ASN A 56 4.58 -0.64 8.85
CA ASN A 56 4.15 0.49 9.66
C ASN A 56 4.41 1.82 8.93
N VAL A 57 5.59 1.97 8.32
CA VAL A 57 5.93 3.14 7.49
C VAL A 57 5.00 3.22 6.27
N ALA A 58 4.78 2.11 5.57
CA ALA A 58 3.88 2.06 4.42
C ALA A 58 2.46 2.51 4.79
N MET A 59 1.94 2.04 5.92
CA MET A 59 0.60 2.39 6.40
C MET A 59 0.50 3.87 6.79
N ASP A 60 1.53 4.42 7.45
CA ASP A 60 1.60 5.86 7.73
C ASP A 60 1.63 6.68 6.44
N LYS A 61 2.30 6.19 5.39
CA LYS A 61 2.37 6.85 4.09
C LYS A 61 1.07 6.76 3.29
N ILE A 62 0.30 5.68 3.41
CA ILE A 62 -1.06 5.58 2.85
C ILE A 62 -2.01 6.54 3.57
N LYS A 63 -1.90 6.66 4.90
CA LYS A 63 -2.67 7.66 5.66
C LYS A 63 -2.32 9.09 5.24
N PHE A 64 -1.02 9.38 5.08
CA PHE A 64 -0.53 10.65 4.55
C PHE A 64 -1.10 10.93 3.15
N ALA A 65 -1.04 9.95 2.23
CA ALA A 65 -1.61 10.08 0.90
C ALA A 65 -3.12 10.33 0.93
N THR A 66 -3.85 9.72 1.86
CA THR A 66 -5.29 9.94 2.03
C THR A 66 -5.59 11.38 2.47
N ALA A 67 -4.85 11.91 3.44
CA ALA A 67 -5.00 13.30 3.87
C ALA A 67 -4.60 14.29 2.76
N ALA A 68 -3.55 13.99 2.00
CA ALA A 68 -3.13 14.78 0.85
C ALA A 68 -4.17 14.78 -0.27
N LEU A 69 -4.85 13.65 -0.50
CA LEU A 69 -5.93 13.52 -1.48
C LEU A 69 -7.10 14.44 -1.08
N GLU A 70 -7.51 14.41 0.18
CA GLU A 70 -8.57 15.29 0.72
C GLU A 70 -8.22 16.78 0.59
N ALA A 71 -6.95 17.12 0.80
CA ALA A 71 -6.40 18.46 0.61
C ALA A 71 -6.11 18.82 -0.86
N LYS A 72 -6.35 17.89 -1.80
CA LYS A 72 -6.06 18.02 -3.25
C LYS A 72 -4.58 18.30 -3.57
N VAL A 73 -3.66 17.84 -2.71
CA VAL A 73 -2.20 17.94 -2.89
C VAL A 73 -1.68 16.67 -3.58
N PHE A 74 -1.97 16.53 -4.87
CA PHE A 74 -1.73 15.28 -5.62
C PHE A 74 -0.25 14.85 -5.71
N ASN A 75 0.70 15.79 -5.64
CA ASN A 75 2.12 15.44 -5.57
C ASN A 75 2.43 14.64 -4.30
N ASP A 76 1.82 15.02 -3.17
CA ASP A 76 2.00 14.34 -1.89
C ASP A 76 1.27 12.99 -1.87
N VAL A 77 0.13 12.88 -2.56
CA VAL A 77 -0.53 11.57 -2.80
C VAL A 77 0.43 10.61 -3.51
N LYS A 78 1.07 11.08 -4.59
CA LYS A 78 2.06 10.28 -5.33
C LYS A 78 3.25 9.89 -4.45
N VAL A 79 3.82 10.83 -3.69
CA VAL A 79 4.94 10.55 -2.78
C VAL A 79 4.55 9.52 -1.73
N GLY A 80 3.38 9.66 -1.09
CA GLY A 80 2.92 8.71 -0.09
C GLY A 80 2.73 7.30 -0.65
N ILE A 81 2.02 7.17 -1.77
CA ILE A 81 1.76 5.85 -2.37
C ILE A 81 3.05 5.19 -2.87
N THR A 82 3.92 5.93 -3.56
CA THR A 82 5.18 5.37 -4.08
C THR A 82 6.14 4.99 -2.95
N THR A 83 6.18 5.75 -1.85
CA THR A 83 6.94 5.36 -0.66
C THR A 83 6.39 4.07 -0.06
N ALA A 84 5.07 3.93 0.06
CA ALA A 84 4.46 2.69 0.56
C ALA A 84 4.81 1.47 -0.33
N MET A 85 4.88 1.64 -1.65
CA MET A 85 5.35 0.58 -2.56
C MET A 85 6.82 0.23 -2.33
N THR A 86 7.68 1.24 -2.13
CA THR A 86 9.10 1.02 -1.80
C THR A 86 9.25 0.23 -0.50
N GLU A 87 8.48 0.53 0.54
CA GLU A 87 8.53 -0.21 1.81
C GLU A 87 8.08 -1.67 1.65
N ALA A 88 7.05 -1.92 0.84
CA ALA A 88 6.62 -3.29 0.52
C ALA A 88 7.69 -4.06 -0.28
N GLN A 89 8.39 -3.38 -1.19
CA GLN A 89 9.54 -3.96 -1.90
C GLN A 89 10.71 -4.24 -0.95
N SER A 90 11.04 -3.31 -0.04
CA SER A 90 12.08 -3.49 0.98
C SER A 90 11.77 -4.67 1.91
N CYS A 91 10.49 -4.91 2.22
CA CYS A 91 10.08 -6.13 2.93
C CYS A 91 10.43 -7.38 2.12
N GLU A 92 10.10 -7.41 0.84
CA GLU A 92 10.36 -8.56 -0.04
C GLU A 92 11.87 -8.83 -0.19
N ASP A 93 12.65 -7.78 -0.43
CA ASP A 93 14.09 -7.85 -0.64
C ASP A 93 14.86 -8.30 0.62
N GLY A 94 14.24 -8.18 1.80
CA GLY A 94 14.82 -8.64 3.07
C GLY A 94 14.95 -10.17 3.16
N PHE A 95 14.20 -10.93 2.36
CA PHE A 95 14.23 -12.39 2.39
C PHE A 95 15.35 -12.95 1.52
N LYS A 96 16.24 -13.76 2.13
CA LYS A 96 17.30 -14.50 1.43
C LYS A 96 16.75 -15.78 0.78
N GLY A 97 15.76 -15.65 -0.10
CA GLY A 97 15.11 -16.78 -0.76
C GLY A 97 13.61 -16.57 -0.93
N ALA A 98 12.85 -17.66 -1.00
CA ALA A 98 11.40 -17.59 -1.16
C ALA A 98 10.75 -16.86 0.02
N SER A 99 10.20 -15.68 -0.25
CA SER A 99 9.49 -14.87 0.73
C SER A 99 8.09 -15.45 0.98
N PRO A 100 7.70 -15.71 2.25
CA PRO A 100 6.33 -16.08 2.58
C PRO A 100 5.33 -14.94 2.36
N MET A 101 5.84 -13.73 2.05
CA MET A 101 5.08 -12.49 1.87
C MET A 101 4.94 -12.08 0.40
N THR A 102 5.63 -12.75 -0.55
CA THR A 102 5.65 -12.41 -1.99
C THR A 102 4.27 -12.03 -2.54
N ALA A 103 3.26 -12.88 -2.31
CA ALA A 103 1.91 -12.67 -2.83
C ALA A 103 1.22 -11.43 -2.22
N ASP A 104 1.41 -11.19 -0.93
CA ASP A 104 0.79 -10.09 -0.20
C ASP A 104 1.48 -8.76 -0.50
N ASN A 105 2.82 -8.76 -0.60
CA ASN A 105 3.63 -7.62 -1.04
C ASN A 105 3.23 -7.19 -2.45
N THR A 106 3.06 -8.17 -3.36
CA THR A 106 2.60 -7.94 -4.73
C THR A 106 1.19 -7.36 -4.75
N LYS A 107 0.25 -7.97 -4.02
CA LYS A 107 -1.14 -7.51 -3.98
C LYS A 107 -1.25 -6.10 -3.40
N PHE A 108 -0.50 -5.80 -2.34
CA PHE A 108 -0.44 -4.46 -1.77
C PHE A 108 0.10 -3.44 -2.79
N SER A 109 1.20 -3.75 -3.47
CA SER A 109 1.81 -2.88 -4.49
C SER A 109 0.90 -2.64 -5.70
N GLN A 110 0.11 -3.65 -6.09
CA GLN A 110 -0.92 -3.50 -7.13
C GLN A 110 -2.04 -2.56 -6.69
N LEU A 111 -2.53 -2.67 -5.46
CA LEU A 111 -3.54 -1.76 -4.92
C LEU A 111 -3.02 -0.33 -4.76
N CYS A 112 -1.76 -0.16 -4.38
CA CYS A 112 -1.07 1.13 -4.43
C CYS A 112 -1.06 1.70 -5.86
N SER A 113 -0.66 0.91 -6.85
CA SER A 113 -0.62 1.35 -8.25
C SER A 113 -1.99 1.75 -8.80
N ILE A 114 -3.04 0.99 -8.45
CA ILE A 114 -4.44 1.30 -8.79
C ILE A 114 -4.86 2.62 -8.12
N SER A 115 -4.57 2.77 -6.82
CA SER A 115 -4.89 3.99 -6.07
C SER A 115 -4.21 5.22 -6.66
N LEU A 116 -2.93 5.10 -7.05
CA LEU A 116 -2.19 6.18 -7.70
C LEU A 116 -2.83 6.55 -9.04
N SER A 117 -3.15 5.56 -9.87
CA SER A 117 -3.76 5.80 -11.19
C SER A 117 -5.11 6.53 -11.06
N ILE A 118 -5.95 6.14 -10.09
CA ILE A 118 -7.24 6.80 -9.86
C ILE A 118 -7.04 8.21 -9.28
N ALA A 119 -6.08 8.40 -8.38
CA ALA A 119 -5.76 9.73 -7.84
C ALA A 119 -5.25 10.68 -8.93
N GLU A 120 -4.48 10.20 -9.90
CA GLU A 120 -4.04 10.99 -11.06
C GLU A 120 -5.22 11.39 -11.95
N LEU A 121 -6.23 10.54 -12.11
CA LEU A 121 -7.47 10.91 -12.80
C LEU A 121 -8.28 11.97 -12.05
N ALA A 122 -8.24 11.96 -10.71
CA ALA A 122 -8.94 12.93 -9.85
C ALA A 122 -8.30 14.34 -9.84
N LYS A 123 -7.10 14.49 -10.42
CA LYS A 123 -6.40 15.77 -10.54
C LYS A 123 -7.10 16.75 -11.49
N ASN A 124 -7.87 16.23 -12.45
CA ASN A 124 -8.45 16.98 -13.57
C ASN A 124 -9.84 17.54 -13.26
#